data_AF-A0A812X642-F1
#
_entry.id   AF-A0A812X642-F1
#
_cell.length_a   1.000
_cell.length_b   1.000
_cell.length_c   1.000
_cell.angle_alpha   90.00
_cell.angle_beta   90.00
_cell.angle_gamma   90.00
#
_symmetry.space_group_name_H-M   'P 1'
#
loop_
_entity.id
_entity.type
_entity.pdbx_description
1 polymer ?
#
loop_
_entity_poly.entity_id
_entity_poly.type
_entity_poly.pdbx_seq_one_letter_code
_entity_poly.pdbx_strand_id
1 'polypeptide(L)'
;MKKGEVAKFTIAPEHAYGDTGSPPKIPAKATLIFEVELLDFTNKEDLFSDGGVLKEMIKEGLGWKVPRMHTELKIALKVCRLDGSVIEDKGSFEYTVGSDVLGPLTKAVDKALFRMKKGERCKLHCSKDYAYADAHPDGVVLDLAIEELYEVNDISLAKDKSLMKKQIKEGDGYERPKECSKVSVKVEAATDGLATLPGFCSKTLEFVAGDGEVCDAIELAVMDMKKGETAVLTSMSPLLCKEPQLGLEQIAADKVVLTLELSAFDKVKDTWDMSEDEKVDYALARKEVGGKLFKAGRYLLAMERYKKVVDMFSYIDNYQAENKAKANDLKKVCILNRAACQLKSKLFTDAKASCNTVLKDDSTNLKALFRRAQAELGLKNFGDCSRDVKRVLELDPQNKEARALAKDAASGQKEEDCGSLSCKSLLQFSLPAQV
;
A
#
# COMPACT_ATOMS: atom_id res chain seq x y z
N MET A 1 -31.88 -33.87 -7.71
CA MET A 1 -32.11 -34.73 -6.55
C MET A 1 -31.27 -34.22 -5.38
N LYS A 2 -31.80 -34.21 -4.16
CA LYS A 2 -31.06 -33.97 -2.90
C LYS A 2 -30.40 -35.27 -2.44
N LYS A 3 -29.37 -35.20 -1.58
CA LYS A 3 -28.79 -36.41 -0.96
C LYS A 3 -29.87 -37.18 -0.20
N GLY A 4 -29.98 -38.49 -0.45
CA GLY A 4 -31.02 -39.38 0.05
C GLY A 4 -32.38 -39.26 -0.66
N GLU A 5 -32.51 -38.42 -1.68
CA GLU A 5 -33.74 -38.35 -2.47
C GLU A 5 -33.87 -39.61 -3.33
N VAL A 6 -35.04 -40.25 -3.25
CA VAL A 6 -35.46 -41.31 -4.16
C VAL A 6 -36.43 -40.71 -5.17
N ALA A 7 -36.09 -40.78 -6.45
CA ALA A 7 -36.93 -40.27 -7.53
C ALA A 7 -37.23 -41.38 -8.54
N LYS A 8 -38.46 -41.35 -9.05
CA LYS A 8 -38.93 -42.30 -10.05
C LYS A 8 -38.88 -41.65 -11.43
N PHE A 9 -38.04 -42.19 -12.29
CA PHE A 9 -37.86 -41.74 -13.67
C PHE A 9 -38.65 -42.62 -14.61
N THR A 10 -39.62 -42.04 -15.30
CA THR A 10 -40.37 -42.69 -16.37
C THR A 10 -39.77 -42.28 -17.69
N ILE A 11 -39.14 -43.24 -18.38
CA ILE A 11 -38.43 -43.02 -19.64
C ILE A 11 -39.26 -43.62 -20.76
N ALA A 12 -39.70 -42.76 -21.67
CA ALA A 12 -40.45 -43.17 -22.85
C ALA A 12 -39.58 -44.06 -23.77
N PRO A 13 -40.17 -45.00 -24.53
CA PRO A 13 -39.41 -45.98 -25.30
C PRO A 13 -38.38 -45.38 -26.26
N GLU A 14 -38.67 -44.22 -26.85
CA GLU A 14 -37.78 -43.45 -27.73
C GLU A 14 -36.47 -42.99 -27.08
N HIS A 15 -36.43 -42.92 -25.74
CA HIS A 15 -35.25 -42.60 -24.95
C HIS A 15 -34.68 -43.83 -24.21
N ALA A 16 -35.22 -45.02 -24.49
CA ALA A 16 -34.83 -46.30 -23.89
C ALA A 16 -34.48 -47.34 -24.98
N TYR A 17 -35.13 -48.51 -24.99
CA TYR A 17 -34.83 -49.60 -25.94
C TYR A 17 -35.64 -49.55 -27.25
N GLY A 18 -36.39 -48.46 -27.48
CA GLY A 18 -37.07 -48.18 -28.74
C GLY A 18 -38.03 -49.28 -29.21
N ASP A 19 -38.25 -49.32 -30.53
CA ASP A 19 -39.20 -50.25 -31.18
C ASP A 19 -38.75 -51.71 -31.14
N THR A 20 -37.46 -51.96 -30.92
CA THR A 20 -36.90 -53.32 -30.89
C THR A 20 -36.93 -53.94 -29.49
N GLY A 21 -36.91 -53.13 -28.43
CA GLY A 21 -36.76 -53.63 -27.07
C GLY A 21 -35.39 -54.29 -26.84
N SER A 22 -35.27 -55.09 -25.79
CA SER A 22 -34.13 -55.96 -25.51
C SER A 22 -34.63 -57.36 -25.06
N PRO A 23 -35.05 -58.21 -26.01
CA PRO A 23 -35.61 -59.52 -25.70
C PRO A 23 -34.59 -60.46 -25.02
N PRO A 24 -35.05 -61.39 -24.15
CA PRO A 24 -36.44 -61.63 -23.76
C PRO A 24 -36.93 -60.71 -22.63
N LYS A 25 -36.07 -59.84 -22.10
CA LYS A 25 -36.29 -59.15 -20.82
C LYS A 25 -37.09 -57.86 -20.96
N ILE A 26 -36.93 -57.15 -22.07
CA ILE A 26 -37.57 -55.85 -22.30
C ILE A 26 -38.32 -55.91 -23.62
N PRO A 27 -39.66 -55.86 -23.61
CA PRO A 27 -40.46 -55.84 -24.82
C PRO A 27 -40.15 -54.64 -25.71
N ALA A 28 -40.46 -54.78 -27.00
CA ALA A 28 -40.55 -53.66 -27.93
C ALA A 28 -41.45 -52.55 -27.37
N LYS A 29 -41.06 -51.28 -27.53
CA LYS A 29 -41.81 -50.09 -27.10
C LYS A 29 -42.12 -50.06 -25.59
N ALA A 30 -41.31 -50.71 -24.76
CA ALA A 30 -41.50 -50.69 -23.32
C ALA A 30 -41.08 -49.34 -22.71
N THR A 31 -42.00 -48.69 -21.99
CA THR A 31 -41.68 -47.55 -21.11
C THR A 31 -40.93 -48.07 -19.89
N LEU A 32 -39.73 -47.54 -19.66
CA LEU A 32 -38.94 -47.94 -18.50
C LEU A 32 -39.26 -47.06 -17.31
N ILE A 33 -39.24 -47.69 -16.15
CA ILE A 33 -39.42 -47.02 -14.87
C ILE A 33 -38.23 -47.38 -14.02
N PHE A 34 -37.41 -46.38 -13.71
CA PHE A 34 -36.29 -46.52 -12.79
C PHE A 34 -36.64 -45.83 -11.48
N GLU A 35 -36.37 -46.51 -10.37
CA GLU A 35 -36.29 -45.91 -9.06
C GLU A 35 -34.81 -45.65 -8.78
N VAL A 36 -34.45 -44.38 -8.66
CA VAL A 36 -33.07 -43.95 -8.48
C VAL A 36 -32.97 -43.24 -7.13
N GLU A 37 -32.03 -43.69 -6.30
CA GLU A 37 -31.69 -43.05 -5.04
C GLU A 37 -30.36 -42.28 -5.20
N LEU A 38 -30.35 -41.00 -4.85
CA LEU A 38 -29.11 -40.22 -4.82
C LEU A 38 -28.38 -40.44 -3.49
N LEU A 39 -27.51 -41.45 -3.43
CA LEU A 39 -26.78 -41.82 -2.21
C LEU A 39 -25.82 -40.73 -1.72
N ASP A 40 -25.04 -40.15 -2.63
CA ASP A 40 -24.15 -39.03 -2.35
C ASP A 40 -23.82 -38.29 -3.64
N PHE A 41 -23.44 -37.01 -3.53
CA PHE A 41 -22.89 -36.27 -4.65
C PHE A 41 -21.78 -35.36 -4.16
N THR A 42 -20.65 -35.38 -4.87
CA THR A 42 -19.55 -34.47 -4.59
C THR A 42 -19.63 -33.33 -5.59
N ASN A 43 -19.74 -32.08 -5.12
CA ASN A 43 -19.63 -30.91 -5.97
C ASN A 43 -18.14 -30.70 -6.30
N LYS A 44 -17.63 -31.49 -7.24
CA LYS A 44 -16.28 -31.32 -7.78
C LYS A 44 -16.33 -30.22 -8.83
N GLU A 45 -15.78 -29.07 -8.46
CA GLU A 45 -15.67 -27.92 -9.36
C GLU A 45 -14.43 -28.11 -10.24
N ASP A 46 -14.63 -28.14 -11.55
CA ASP A 46 -13.51 -28.12 -12.50
C ASP A 46 -12.98 -26.69 -12.63
N LEU A 47 -11.76 -26.48 -12.14
CA LEU A 47 -11.16 -25.14 -12.05
C LEU A 47 -10.73 -24.57 -13.40
N PHE A 48 -10.46 -25.44 -14.38
CA PHE A 48 -9.93 -25.09 -15.70
C PHE A 48 -10.85 -25.47 -16.86
N SER A 49 -11.94 -26.20 -16.59
CA SER A 49 -12.88 -26.71 -17.60
C SER A 49 -12.23 -27.68 -18.60
N ASP A 50 -11.16 -28.35 -18.18
CA ASP A 50 -10.42 -29.36 -18.94
C ASP A 50 -10.35 -30.71 -18.21
N GLY A 51 -10.99 -30.84 -17.04
CA GLY A 51 -10.93 -32.01 -16.16
C GLY A 51 -9.60 -32.20 -15.44
N GLY A 52 -8.63 -31.30 -15.64
CA GLY A 52 -7.27 -31.42 -15.12
C GLY A 52 -7.16 -31.14 -13.63
N VAL A 53 -7.96 -30.22 -13.08
CA VAL A 53 -8.00 -29.94 -11.64
C VAL A 53 -9.42 -29.87 -11.13
N LEU A 54 -9.81 -30.88 -10.35
CA LEU A 54 -11.12 -30.97 -9.72
C LEU A 54 -11.01 -30.57 -8.24
N LYS A 55 -11.66 -29.48 -7.86
CA LYS A 55 -11.74 -29.02 -6.48
C LYS A 55 -12.92 -29.64 -5.75
N GLU A 56 -12.64 -30.28 -4.63
CA GLU A 56 -13.62 -30.83 -3.69
C GLU A 56 -13.54 -30.05 -2.38
N MET A 57 -14.57 -29.28 -2.06
CA MET A 57 -14.62 -28.52 -0.80
C MET A 57 -14.87 -29.45 0.40
N ILE A 58 -13.99 -29.40 1.39
CA ILE A 58 -14.07 -30.21 2.62
C ILE A 58 -14.65 -29.38 3.77
N LYS A 59 -14.24 -28.12 3.86
CA LYS A 59 -14.72 -27.17 4.87
C LYS A 59 -14.92 -25.82 4.21
N GLU A 60 -16.09 -25.22 4.40
CA GLU A 60 -16.39 -23.88 3.92
C GLU A 60 -15.60 -22.82 4.70
N GLY A 61 -15.08 -21.82 4.00
CA GLY A 61 -14.40 -20.69 4.63
C GLY A 61 -15.37 -19.60 5.11
N LEU A 62 -14.85 -18.71 5.94
CA LEU A 62 -15.56 -17.58 6.51
C LEU A 62 -15.36 -16.32 5.67
N GLY A 63 -16.39 -15.47 5.65
CA GLY A 63 -16.35 -14.18 4.98
C GLY A 63 -16.58 -14.24 3.47
N TRP A 64 -16.30 -13.12 2.81
CA TRP A 64 -16.54 -12.93 1.37
C TRP A 64 -15.26 -12.64 0.58
N LYS A 65 -14.17 -12.27 1.26
CA LYS A 65 -12.89 -11.96 0.62
C LYS A 65 -12.25 -13.24 0.08
N VAL A 66 -11.83 -13.18 -1.18
CA VAL A 66 -11.02 -14.21 -1.83
C VAL A 66 -9.65 -13.62 -2.20
N PRO A 67 -8.56 -14.40 -2.10
CA PRO A 67 -7.23 -13.99 -2.56
C PRO A 67 -7.22 -13.52 -4.02
N ARG A 68 -6.31 -12.60 -4.33
CA ARG A 68 -5.95 -12.16 -5.69
C ARG A 68 -4.46 -12.36 -5.93
N MET A 69 -4.00 -12.11 -7.15
CA MET A 69 -2.56 -12.08 -7.45
C MET A 69 -1.83 -11.17 -6.45
N HIS A 70 -0.66 -11.63 -5.98
CA HIS A 70 0.16 -10.97 -4.96
C HIS A 70 -0.46 -10.84 -3.57
N THR A 71 -1.58 -11.53 -3.28
CA THR A 71 -2.11 -11.59 -1.91
C THR A 71 -1.22 -12.47 -1.05
N GLU A 72 -0.89 -12.01 0.16
CA GLU A 72 -0.21 -12.81 1.17
C GLU A 72 -1.23 -13.57 2.03
N LEU A 73 -1.00 -14.85 2.23
CA LEU A 73 -1.84 -15.70 3.05
C LEU A 73 -1.01 -16.78 3.73
N LYS A 74 -1.58 -17.41 4.76
CA LYS A 74 -1.03 -18.61 5.38
C LYS A 74 -1.83 -19.81 4.90
N ILE A 75 -1.16 -20.74 4.23
CA ILE A 75 -1.78 -21.98 3.75
C ILE A 75 -1.19 -23.18 4.46
N ALA A 76 -2.01 -24.22 4.59
CA ALA A 76 -1.52 -25.57 4.85
C ALA A 76 -1.64 -26.40 3.58
N LEU A 77 -0.56 -27.06 3.17
CA LEU A 77 -0.53 -27.87 1.95
C LEU A 77 0.09 -29.24 2.21
N LYS A 78 -0.67 -30.28 1.86
CA LYS A 78 -0.23 -31.66 1.86
C LYS A 78 -0.54 -32.32 0.53
N VAL A 79 0.42 -33.05 -0.02
CA VAL A 79 0.32 -33.73 -1.31
C VAL A 79 0.27 -35.22 -1.07
N CYS A 80 -0.77 -35.87 -1.55
CA CYS A 80 -0.98 -37.31 -1.47
C CYS A 80 -1.12 -37.92 -2.87
N ARG A 81 -0.79 -39.20 -3.01
CA ARG A 81 -1.21 -40.02 -4.14
C ARG A 81 -2.71 -40.34 -4.04
N LEU A 82 -3.27 -40.87 -5.12
CA LEU A 82 -4.67 -41.32 -5.19
C LEU A 82 -4.99 -42.42 -4.16
N ASP A 83 -4.01 -43.25 -3.79
CA ASP A 83 -4.14 -44.29 -2.76
C ASP A 83 -4.11 -43.74 -1.31
N GLY A 84 -3.89 -42.43 -1.14
CA GLY A 84 -3.80 -41.75 0.15
C GLY A 84 -2.38 -41.70 0.75
N SER A 85 -1.38 -42.30 0.12
CA SER A 85 0.01 -42.19 0.57
C SER A 85 0.56 -40.77 0.39
N VAL A 86 1.26 -40.27 1.41
CA VAL A 86 1.77 -38.89 1.43
C VAL A 86 3.05 -38.81 0.60
N ILE A 87 3.07 -37.89 -0.36
CA ILE A 87 4.26 -37.56 -1.16
C ILE A 87 5.05 -36.47 -0.45
N GLU A 88 4.35 -35.39 -0.06
CA GLU A 88 4.96 -34.22 0.56
C GLU A 88 3.98 -33.63 1.59
N ASP A 89 4.48 -33.23 2.75
CA ASP A 89 3.72 -32.49 3.75
C ASP A 89 4.48 -31.21 4.07
N LYS A 90 4.04 -30.08 3.50
CA LYS A 90 4.67 -28.78 3.74
C LYS A 90 4.18 -28.14 5.03
N GLY A 91 3.18 -28.72 5.70
CA GLY A 91 2.54 -28.11 6.86
C GLY A 91 1.99 -26.72 6.54
N SER A 92 1.98 -25.83 7.54
CA SER A 92 1.47 -24.46 7.42
C SER A 92 2.61 -23.46 7.19
N PHE A 93 2.54 -22.66 6.13
CA PHE A 93 3.55 -21.67 5.76
C PHE A 93 2.92 -20.43 5.11
N GLU A 94 3.67 -19.33 5.06
CA GLU A 94 3.25 -18.12 4.35
C GLU A 94 3.48 -18.29 2.84
N TYR A 95 2.47 -17.93 2.05
CA TYR A 95 2.47 -18.02 0.60
C TYR A 95 1.93 -16.73 -0.02
N THR A 96 2.57 -16.29 -1.10
CA THR A 96 2.09 -15.18 -1.93
C THR A 96 1.52 -15.76 -3.22
N VAL A 97 0.24 -15.47 -3.51
CA VAL A 97 -0.41 -15.97 -4.73
C VAL A 97 0.33 -15.46 -5.97
N GLY A 98 0.67 -16.35 -6.89
CA GLY A 98 1.48 -16.04 -8.07
C GLY A 98 2.98 -16.17 -7.86
N SER A 99 3.41 -16.70 -6.72
CA SER A 99 4.82 -17.02 -6.49
C SER A 99 5.16 -18.41 -7.03
N ASP A 100 6.36 -18.55 -7.60
CA ASP A 100 6.83 -19.83 -8.16
C ASP A 100 7.36 -20.81 -7.09
N VAL A 101 7.13 -20.53 -5.80
CA VAL A 101 7.64 -21.33 -4.67
C VAL A 101 7.11 -22.76 -4.69
N LEU A 102 5.89 -22.97 -5.19
CA LEU A 102 5.27 -24.29 -5.32
C LEU A 102 5.60 -24.99 -6.65
N GLY A 103 6.37 -24.34 -7.52
CA GLY A 103 6.83 -24.86 -8.80
C GLY A 103 5.67 -25.41 -9.64
N PRO A 104 5.68 -26.72 -9.98
CA PRO A 104 4.63 -27.31 -10.82
C PRO A 104 3.21 -27.21 -10.25
N LEU A 105 3.06 -27.13 -8.92
CA LEU A 105 1.76 -27.04 -8.25
C LEU A 105 1.17 -25.63 -8.27
N THR A 106 1.98 -24.59 -8.56
CA THR A 106 1.58 -23.18 -8.48
C THR A 106 0.30 -22.90 -9.28
N LYS A 107 0.19 -23.43 -10.50
CA LYS A 107 -0.99 -23.21 -11.36
C LYS A 107 -2.29 -23.72 -10.71
N ALA A 108 -2.27 -24.95 -10.19
CA ALA A 108 -3.43 -25.57 -9.57
C ALA A 108 -3.81 -24.88 -8.26
N VAL A 109 -2.81 -24.61 -7.42
CA VAL A 109 -2.98 -23.97 -6.11
C VAL A 109 -3.49 -22.54 -6.28
N ASP A 110 -2.86 -21.72 -7.11
CA ASP A 110 -3.30 -20.33 -7.31
C ASP A 110 -4.73 -20.24 -7.86
N LYS A 111 -5.07 -21.11 -8.82
CA LYS A 111 -6.42 -21.15 -9.39
C LYS A 111 -7.47 -21.53 -8.34
N ALA A 112 -7.13 -22.46 -7.44
CA ALA A 112 -7.98 -22.84 -6.32
C ALA A 112 -8.12 -21.68 -5.32
N LEU A 113 -7.00 -21.04 -4.95
CA LEU A 113 -6.97 -19.93 -4.00
C LEU A 113 -7.86 -18.77 -4.43
N PHE A 114 -7.97 -18.45 -5.72
CA PHE A 114 -8.91 -17.44 -6.23
C PHE A 114 -10.39 -17.73 -5.96
N ARG A 115 -10.73 -18.97 -5.62
CA ARG A 115 -12.09 -19.42 -5.30
C ARG A 115 -12.21 -19.89 -3.85
N MET A 116 -11.21 -19.63 -3.01
CA MET A 116 -11.20 -20.05 -1.60
C MET A 116 -11.31 -18.85 -0.67
N LYS A 117 -12.00 -19.05 0.45
CA LYS A 117 -12.16 -18.06 1.53
C LYS A 117 -11.24 -18.37 2.72
N LYS A 118 -11.05 -17.41 3.62
CA LYS A 118 -10.30 -17.61 4.88
C LYS A 118 -10.90 -18.78 5.67
N GLY A 119 -10.07 -19.72 6.12
CA GLY A 119 -10.51 -20.92 6.86
C GLY A 119 -11.07 -22.05 6.00
N GLU A 120 -11.15 -21.89 4.68
CA GLU A 120 -11.61 -22.92 3.74
C GLU A 120 -10.57 -24.03 3.61
N ARG A 121 -11.03 -25.28 3.54
CA ARG A 121 -10.20 -26.44 3.23
C ARG A 121 -10.81 -27.21 2.07
N CYS A 122 -9.99 -27.59 1.10
CA CYS A 122 -10.41 -28.36 -0.06
C CYS A 122 -9.37 -29.41 -0.44
N LYS A 123 -9.82 -30.42 -1.18
CA LYS A 123 -8.95 -31.35 -1.90
C LYS A 123 -8.94 -30.97 -3.37
N LEU A 124 -7.76 -30.85 -3.97
CA LEU A 124 -7.60 -30.68 -5.41
C LEU A 124 -7.11 -31.99 -6.00
N HIS A 125 -7.93 -32.62 -6.83
CA HIS A 125 -7.54 -33.78 -7.61
C HIS A 125 -6.90 -33.26 -8.90
N CYS A 126 -5.58 -33.33 -8.98
CA CYS A 126 -4.78 -32.79 -10.07
C CYS A 126 -4.30 -33.91 -11.00
N SER A 127 -4.50 -33.74 -12.30
CA SER A 127 -3.86 -34.57 -13.32
C SER A 127 -2.35 -34.32 -13.35
N LYS A 128 -1.62 -35.19 -14.05
CA LYS A 128 -0.16 -35.06 -14.22
C LYS A 128 0.27 -33.69 -14.76
N ASP A 129 -0.51 -33.07 -15.65
CA ASP A 129 -0.18 -31.81 -16.33
C ASP A 129 -0.21 -30.59 -15.40
N TYR A 130 -0.89 -30.72 -14.25
CA TYR A 130 -1.03 -29.69 -13.22
C TYR A 130 -0.31 -30.03 -11.91
N ALA A 131 0.50 -31.09 -11.93
CA ALA A 131 1.28 -31.55 -10.80
C ALA A 131 2.71 -31.89 -11.23
N TYR A 132 3.20 -33.09 -10.93
CA TYR A 132 4.60 -33.47 -11.16
C TYR A 132 4.87 -34.12 -12.53
N ALA A 133 4.02 -33.85 -13.53
CA ALA A 133 4.12 -34.43 -14.86
C ALA A 133 4.33 -35.96 -14.79
N ASP A 134 5.32 -36.50 -15.50
CA ASP A 134 5.55 -37.94 -15.62
C ASP A 134 6.03 -38.62 -14.32
N ALA A 135 6.39 -37.87 -13.27
CA ALA A 135 6.75 -38.47 -11.99
C ALA A 135 5.54 -39.11 -11.27
N HIS A 136 4.33 -38.60 -11.55
CA HIS A 136 3.06 -39.12 -11.04
C HIS A 136 2.02 -39.19 -12.16
N PRO A 137 2.09 -40.23 -13.02
CA PRO A 137 1.27 -40.33 -14.23
C PRO A 137 -0.24 -40.41 -13.95
N ASP A 138 -0.62 -40.96 -12.79
CA ASP A 138 -2.01 -41.04 -12.35
C ASP A 138 -2.52 -39.72 -11.72
N GLY A 139 -1.66 -38.71 -11.57
CA GLY A 139 -1.98 -37.47 -10.87
C GLY A 139 -1.78 -37.55 -9.36
N VAL A 140 -2.19 -36.49 -8.65
CA VAL A 140 -2.04 -36.33 -7.20
C VAL A 140 -3.26 -35.65 -6.58
N VAL A 141 -3.42 -35.79 -5.28
CA VAL A 141 -4.43 -35.10 -4.48
C VAL A 141 -3.75 -34.11 -3.54
N LEU A 142 -4.07 -32.82 -3.68
CA LEU A 142 -3.59 -31.76 -2.80
C LEU A 142 -4.65 -31.49 -1.73
N ASP A 143 -4.32 -31.68 -0.46
CA ASP A 143 -5.10 -31.18 0.67
C ASP A 143 -4.62 -29.77 1.00
N LEU A 144 -5.43 -28.78 0.64
CA LEU A 144 -5.12 -27.36 0.72
C LEU A 144 -6.10 -26.67 1.66
N ALA A 145 -5.56 -25.93 2.63
CA ALA A 145 -6.35 -25.06 3.51
C ALA A 145 -5.81 -23.63 3.52
N ILE A 146 -6.70 -22.64 3.49
CA ILE A 146 -6.34 -21.26 3.86
C ILE A 146 -6.53 -21.13 5.36
N GLU A 147 -5.46 -21.01 6.12
CA GLU A 147 -5.54 -20.74 7.56
C GLU A 147 -5.85 -19.27 7.81
N GLU A 148 -5.06 -18.38 7.21
CA GLU A 148 -5.15 -16.94 7.40
C GLU A 148 -5.03 -16.19 6.08
N LEU A 149 -5.78 -15.09 5.95
CA LEU A 149 -5.75 -14.22 4.79
C LEU A 149 -5.32 -12.83 5.27
N TYR A 150 -4.15 -12.36 4.81
CA TYR A 150 -3.59 -11.10 5.28
C TYR A 150 -3.95 -9.95 4.35
N GLU A 151 -4.21 -8.79 4.94
CA GLU A 151 -4.40 -7.54 4.19
C GLU A 151 -3.10 -6.73 4.24
N VAL A 152 -2.45 -6.57 3.09
CA VAL A 152 -1.17 -5.86 2.96
C VAL A 152 -1.39 -4.57 2.18
N ASN A 153 -1.17 -3.43 2.84
CA ASN A 153 -1.39 -2.10 2.28
C ASN A 153 -0.10 -1.28 2.34
N ASP A 154 0.19 -0.53 1.28
CA ASP A 154 1.25 0.47 1.28
C ASP A 154 0.76 1.74 2.00
N ILE A 155 1.35 2.02 3.17
CA ILE A 155 1.02 3.17 4.01
C ILE A 155 2.07 4.28 3.91
N SER A 156 3.06 4.16 3.02
CA SER A 156 4.00 5.23 2.74
C SER A 156 3.30 6.46 2.18
N LEU A 157 3.88 7.64 2.45
CA LEU A 157 3.38 8.92 1.91
C LEU A 157 3.52 8.99 0.38
N ALA A 158 4.57 8.37 -0.17
CA ALA A 158 4.88 8.40 -1.59
C ALA A 158 4.21 7.28 -2.40
N LYS A 159 3.59 6.29 -1.75
CA LYS A 159 3.07 5.07 -2.38
C LYS A 159 4.13 4.31 -3.18
N ASP A 160 5.33 4.25 -2.61
CA ASP A 160 6.54 3.68 -3.19
C ASP A 160 6.91 2.31 -2.58
N LYS A 161 6.02 1.73 -1.77
CA LYS A 161 6.22 0.48 -1.01
C LYS A 161 7.35 0.53 0.03
N SER A 162 7.82 1.72 0.40
CA SER A 162 8.84 1.88 1.44
C SER A 162 8.35 1.48 2.84
N LEU A 163 7.03 1.54 3.06
CA LEU A 163 6.38 1.18 4.32
C LEU A 163 5.10 0.40 4.06
N MET A 164 5.15 -0.90 4.30
CA MET A 164 4.05 -1.84 4.09
C MET A 164 3.43 -2.22 5.43
N LYS A 165 2.11 -2.18 5.55
CA LYS A 165 1.36 -2.70 6.70
C LYS A 165 0.67 -4.00 6.32
N LYS A 166 0.96 -5.07 7.05
CA LYS A 166 0.28 -6.37 6.98
C LYS A 166 -0.63 -6.52 8.21
N GLN A 167 -1.95 -6.52 8.01
CA GLN A 167 -2.91 -6.77 9.08
C GLN A 167 -2.87 -8.27 9.46
N ILE A 168 -2.56 -8.56 10.72
CA ILE A 168 -2.48 -9.93 11.27
C ILE A 168 -3.79 -10.28 11.99
N LYS A 169 -4.33 -9.35 12.76
CA LYS A 169 -5.60 -9.48 13.47
C LYS A 169 -6.48 -8.30 13.13
N GLU A 170 -7.69 -8.57 12.68
CA GLU A 170 -8.67 -7.52 12.41
C GLU A 170 -9.08 -6.82 13.71
N GLY A 171 -9.12 -5.48 13.68
CA GLY A 171 -9.64 -4.69 14.78
C GLY A 171 -11.16 -4.52 14.74
N ASP A 172 -11.70 -4.14 15.88
CA ASP A 172 -13.12 -3.94 16.12
C ASP A 172 -13.65 -2.67 15.45
N GLY A 173 -14.86 -2.78 14.88
CA GLY A 173 -15.58 -1.66 14.30
C GLY A 173 -15.02 -1.16 12.96
N TYR A 174 -15.44 0.06 12.60
CA TYR A 174 -15.11 0.69 11.32
C TYR A 174 -14.28 1.97 11.49
N GLU A 175 -14.14 2.45 12.72
CA GLU A 175 -13.48 3.71 13.02
C GLU A 175 -11.97 3.53 13.09
N ARG A 176 -11.27 4.58 12.69
CA ARG A 176 -9.82 4.68 12.73
C ARG A 176 -9.42 5.97 13.43
N PRO A 177 -8.25 6.02 14.10
CA PRO A 177 -7.71 7.25 14.64
C PRO A 177 -7.62 8.32 13.55
N LYS A 178 -8.03 9.53 13.89
CA LYS A 178 -7.84 10.70 13.03
C LYS A 178 -6.69 11.53 13.58
N GLU A 179 -6.29 12.49 12.78
CA GLU A 179 -5.41 13.55 13.22
C GLU A 179 -5.96 14.23 14.48
N CYS A 180 -5.13 14.38 15.52
CA CYS A 180 -5.44 14.88 16.87
C CYS A 180 -6.09 13.86 17.81
N SER A 181 -6.38 12.64 17.35
CA SER A 181 -6.78 11.56 18.24
C SER A 181 -5.62 11.21 19.19
N LYS A 182 -5.90 11.15 20.48
CA LYS A 182 -5.00 10.47 21.42
C LYS A 182 -5.06 8.97 21.13
N VAL A 183 -3.91 8.35 20.95
CA VAL A 183 -3.80 6.93 20.63
C VAL A 183 -2.92 6.24 21.66
N SER A 184 -3.25 4.98 21.94
CA SER A 184 -2.45 4.08 22.75
C SER A 184 -2.13 2.85 21.91
N VAL A 185 -0.86 2.70 21.53
CA VAL A 185 -0.37 1.61 20.69
C VAL A 185 0.73 0.86 21.42
N LYS A 186 0.62 -0.46 21.46
CA LYS A 186 1.65 -1.33 22.01
C LYS A 186 2.56 -1.82 20.90
N VAL A 187 3.87 -1.64 21.07
CA VAL A 187 4.87 -2.22 20.16
C VAL A 187 5.36 -3.51 20.78
N GLU A 188 4.96 -4.64 20.21
CA GLU A 188 5.21 -5.97 20.77
C GLU A 188 6.59 -6.50 20.37
N ALA A 189 6.99 -6.24 19.12
CA ALA A 189 8.27 -6.69 18.58
C ALA A 189 8.84 -5.67 17.59
N ALA A 190 10.16 -5.57 17.55
CA ALA A 190 10.89 -4.92 16.48
C ALA A 190 12.03 -5.85 16.04
N THR A 191 12.04 -6.25 14.77
CA THR A 191 13.01 -7.21 14.22
C THR A 191 13.59 -6.68 12.90
N ASP A 192 14.66 -7.30 12.41
CA ASP A 192 15.17 -7.11 11.04
C ASP A 192 14.48 -8.03 10.01
N GLY A 193 13.44 -8.75 10.45
CA GLY A 193 12.78 -9.82 9.71
C GLY A 193 13.23 -11.23 10.13
N LEU A 194 14.31 -11.36 10.89
CA LEU A 194 14.82 -12.62 11.43
C LEU A 194 15.04 -12.53 12.94
N ALA A 195 15.82 -11.54 13.40
CA ALA A 195 16.20 -11.35 14.78
C ALA A 195 15.66 -10.03 15.35
N THR A 196 15.40 -10.01 16.66
CA THR A 196 15.01 -8.80 17.38
C THR A 196 16.09 -7.73 17.28
N LEU A 197 15.69 -6.49 17.02
CA LEU A 197 16.61 -5.36 16.92
C LEU A 197 17.32 -5.12 18.26
N PRO A 198 18.64 -4.91 18.26
CA PRO A 198 19.38 -4.60 19.48
C PRO A 198 18.81 -3.37 20.19
N GLY A 199 18.66 -3.45 21.51
CA GLY A 199 18.15 -2.35 22.33
C GLY A 199 16.62 -2.22 22.35
N PHE A 200 15.89 -3.01 21.56
CA PHE A 200 14.44 -2.95 21.54
C PHE A 200 13.82 -3.26 22.91
N CYS A 201 12.94 -2.37 23.36
CA CYS A 201 12.13 -2.56 24.55
C CYS A 201 10.65 -2.42 24.19
N SER A 202 9.89 -3.51 24.37
CA SER A 202 8.44 -3.48 24.17
C SER A 202 7.78 -2.53 25.18
N LYS A 203 7.02 -1.57 24.66
CA LYS A 203 6.28 -0.58 25.46
C LYS A 203 4.97 -0.22 24.78
N THR A 204 4.05 0.27 25.58
CA THR A 204 2.87 0.99 25.12
C THR A 204 3.21 2.47 24.99
N LEU A 205 3.02 3.02 23.80
CA LEU A 205 3.22 4.43 23.48
C LEU A 205 1.86 5.12 23.48
N GLU A 206 1.77 6.20 24.26
CA GLU A 206 0.61 7.10 24.28
C GLU A 206 1.02 8.42 23.68
N PHE A 207 0.36 8.83 22.61
CA PHE A 207 0.69 10.04 21.89
C PHE A 207 -0.50 10.62 21.13
N VAL A 208 -0.36 11.83 20.61
CA VAL A 208 -1.36 12.45 19.74
C VAL A 208 -1.04 12.15 18.28
N ALA A 209 -1.94 11.40 17.62
CA ALA A 209 -1.78 11.06 16.21
C ALA A 209 -1.70 12.34 15.35
N GLY A 210 -0.62 12.46 14.60
CA GLY A 210 -0.36 13.59 13.73
C GLY A 210 0.69 14.56 14.25
N ASP A 211 1.04 14.52 15.53
CA ASP A 211 1.88 15.55 16.14
C ASP A 211 3.39 15.29 15.97
N GLY A 212 3.77 14.09 15.52
CA GLY A 212 5.15 13.72 15.32
C GLY A 212 5.87 13.41 16.63
N GLU A 213 5.13 12.92 17.62
CA GLU A 213 5.67 12.55 18.94
C GLU A 213 6.41 11.21 18.89
N VAL A 214 6.05 10.35 17.93
CA VAL A 214 6.70 9.07 17.65
C VAL A 214 7.25 9.02 16.22
N CYS A 215 7.97 7.96 15.89
CA CYS A 215 8.55 7.74 14.57
C CYS A 215 7.52 7.72 13.42
N ASP A 216 7.97 8.04 12.19
CA ASP A 216 7.10 8.18 11.00
C ASP A 216 6.31 6.90 10.73
N ALA A 217 6.94 5.74 10.92
CA ALA A 217 6.31 4.45 10.66
C ALA A 217 5.09 4.21 11.56
N ILE A 218 5.19 4.52 12.85
CA ILE A 218 4.10 4.34 13.81
C ILE A 218 3.00 5.39 13.57
N GLU A 219 3.36 6.66 13.36
CA GLU A 219 2.43 7.75 13.01
C GLU A 219 1.55 7.40 11.81
N LEU A 220 2.14 6.88 10.74
CA LEU A 220 1.41 6.51 9.53
C LEU A 220 0.55 5.26 9.71
N ALA A 221 1.04 4.29 10.48
CA ALA A 221 0.34 3.04 10.71
C ALA A 221 -0.92 3.22 11.55
N VAL A 222 -0.86 3.96 12.66
CA VAL A 222 -2.01 4.11 13.57
C VAL A 222 -3.22 4.72 12.88
N MET A 223 -3.03 5.63 11.91
CA MET A 223 -4.12 6.22 11.13
C MET A 223 -4.82 5.23 10.18
N ASP A 224 -4.18 4.12 9.83
CA ASP A 224 -4.77 3.06 8.99
C ASP A 224 -5.31 1.88 9.82
N MET A 225 -5.06 1.85 11.13
CA MET A 225 -5.45 0.75 12.03
C MET A 225 -6.82 0.99 12.69
N LYS A 226 -7.51 -0.10 13.03
CA LYS A 226 -8.73 -0.11 13.86
C LYS A 226 -8.40 -0.44 15.31
N LYS A 227 -9.31 -0.12 16.24
CA LYS A 227 -9.15 -0.48 17.66
C LYS A 227 -9.03 -2.01 17.80
N GLY A 228 -8.06 -2.50 18.56
CA GLY A 228 -7.77 -3.93 18.74
C GLY A 228 -7.08 -4.60 17.54
N GLU A 229 -6.74 -3.85 16.48
CA GLU A 229 -6.01 -4.38 15.33
C GLU A 229 -4.56 -4.66 15.70
N THR A 230 -4.09 -5.85 15.30
CA THR A 230 -2.66 -6.20 15.33
C THR A 230 -2.13 -6.20 13.91
N ALA A 231 -1.08 -5.42 13.65
CA ALA A 231 -0.48 -5.30 12.33
C ALA A 231 1.05 -5.37 12.41
N VAL A 232 1.64 -5.94 11.36
CA VAL A 232 3.08 -5.98 11.14
C VAL A 232 3.45 -4.93 10.10
N LEU A 233 4.28 -3.98 10.49
CA LEU A 233 4.86 -2.99 9.60
C LEU A 233 6.19 -3.48 9.10
N THR A 234 6.39 -3.47 7.78
CA THR A 234 7.69 -3.69 7.16
C THR A 234 8.16 -2.39 6.51
N SER A 235 9.27 -1.86 6.99
CA SER A 235 9.94 -0.69 6.42
C SER A 235 11.27 -1.07 5.80
N MET A 236 11.51 -0.61 4.57
CA MET A 236 12.82 -0.67 3.90
C MET A 236 13.67 0.57 4.19
N SER A 237 13.14 1.52 4.95
CA SER A 237 13.85 2.73 5.36
C SER A 237 13.93 2.78 6.88
N PRO A 238 15.08 2.41 7.47
CA PRO A 238 15.28 2.39 8.93
C PRO A 238 15.05 3.77 9.57
N LEU A 239 15.26 4.85 8.82
CA LEU A 239 15.04 6.22 9.26
C LEU A 239 13.60 6.47 9.72
N LEU A 240 12.62 5.79 9.12
CA LEU A 240 11.20 5.94 9.47
C LEU A 240 10.86 5.27 10.81
N CYS A 241 11.69 4.34 11.28
CA CYS A 241 11.44 3.52 12.46
C CYS A 241 12.24 3.96 13.69
N LYS A 242 13.01 5.05 13.59
CA LYS A 242 13.82 5.55 14.70
C LYS A 242 12.93 6.06 15.84
N GLU A 243 12.89 5.31 16.94
CA GLU A 243 12.03 5.59 18.10
C GLU A 243 12.82 5.44 19.41
N PRO A 244 13.27 6.55 20.02
CA PRO A 244 14.01 6.52 21.29
C PRO A 244 13.26 5.85 22.43
N GLN A 245 11.93 5.99 22.50
CA GLN A 245 11.16 5.40 23.59
C GLN A 245 11.22 3.88 23.60
N LEU A 246 11.44 3.27 22.43
CA LEU A 246 11.58 1.83 22.23
C LEU A 246 13.05 1.37 22.21
N GLY A 247 14.01 2.26 22.43
CA GLY A 247 15.45 1.97 22.30
C GLY A 247 15.95 1.84 20.87
N LEU A 248 15.19 2.38 19.90
CA LEU A 248 15.47 2.26 18.46
C LEU A 248 16.10 3.55 17.89
N GLU A 249 17.11 4.12 18.55
CA GLU A 249 17.78 5.34 18.06
C GLU A 249 18.73 5.08 16.89
N GLN A 250 19.43 3.95 16.96
CA GLN A 250 20.41 3.52 15.98
C GLN A 250 20.01 2.15 15.45
N ILE A 251 19.50 2.13 14.23
CA ILE A 251 19.11 0.92 13.53
C ILE A 251 20.14 0.66 12.45
N ALA A 252 20.89 -0.43 12.59
CA ALA A 252 21.91 -0.85 11.63
C ALA A 252 21.36 -1.80 10.54
N ALA A 253 20.14 -2.30 10.70
CA ALA A 253 19.49 -3.18 9.74
C ALA A 253 18.90 -2.37 8.56
N ASP A 254 18.94 -2.92 7.34
CA ASP A 254 18.34 -2.31 6.15
C ASP A 254 16.81 -2.44 6.12
N LYS A 255 16.29 -3.49 6.78
CA LYS A 255 14.87 -3.80 6.90
C LYS A 255 14.48 -3.75 8.37
N VAL A 256 13.34 -3.14 8.66
CA VAL A 256 12.75 -3.09 10.00
C VAL A 256 11.33 -3.62 9.95
N VAL A 257 11.03 -4.55 10.85
CA VAL A 257 9.70 -5.14 11.00
C VAL A 257 9.18 -4.84 12.40
N LEU A 258 8.10 -4.08 12.51
CA LEU A 258 7.47 -3.72 13.79
C LEU A 258 6.12 -4.42 13.93
N THR A 259 5.88 -5.10 15.05
CA THR A 259 4.56 -5.65 15.39
C THR A 259 3.85 -4.69 16.33
N LEU A 260 2.71 -4.15 15.89
CA LEU A 260 1.93 -3.16 16.61
C LEU A 260 0.54 -3.69 16.95
N GLU A 261 0.05 -3.34 18.12
CA GLU A 261 -1.33 -3.52 18.54
C GLU A 261 -1.94 -2.16 18.92
N LEU A 262 -2.98 -1.72 18.20
CA LEU A 262 -3.68 -0.48 18.53
C LEU A 262 -4.70 -0.75 19.64
N SER A 263 -4.37 -0.42 20.89
CA SER A 263 -5.22 -0.74 22.04
C SER A 263 -6.44 0.17 22.16
N ALA A 264 -6.24 1.49 22.00
CA ALA A 264 -7.31 2.47 22.13
C ALA A 264 -7.02 3.76 21.37
N PHE A 265 -8.07 4.50 21.02
CA PHE A 265 -7.96 5.87 20.55
C PHE A 265 -9.22 6.68 20.89
N ASP A 266 -9.03 7.99 21.02
CA ASP A 266 -10.11 8.95 21.24
C ASP A 266 -10.71 9.39 19.90
N LYS A 267 -12.05 9.49 19.87
CA LYS A 267 -12.75 10.10 18.74
C LYS A 267 -12.58 11.61 18.80
N VAL A 268 -12.16 12.18 17.69
CA VAL A 268 -12.11 13.64 17.53
C VAL A 268 -13.25 14.10 16.63
N LYS A 269 -13.69 15.34 16.87
CA LYS A 269 -14.70 16.01 16.05
C LYS A 269 -14.21 16.11 14.62
N ASP A 270 -15.12 15.88 13.68
CA ASP A 270 -14.79 15.98 12.27
C ASP A 270 -14.61 17.42 11.83
N THR A 271 -13.69 17.63 10.88
CA THR A 271 -13.34 18.97 10.41
C THR A 271 -14.53 19.69 9.76
N TRP A 272 -15.52 18.97 9.21
CA TRP A 272 -16.73 19.59 8.65
C TRP A 272 -17.72 20.06 9.72
N ASP A 273 -17.72 19.44 10.90
CA ASP A 273 -18.57 19.83 12.03
C ASP A 273 -17.98 21.03 12.80
N MET A 274 -16.75 21.43 12.47
CA MET A 274 -16.08 22.56 13.10
C MET A 274 -16.61 23.91 12.59
N SER A 275 -16.77 24.87 13.51
CA SER A 275 -17.05 26.26 13.17
C SER A 275 -15.87 26.90 12.42
N GLU A 276 -16.07 28.09 11.85
CA GLU A 276 -15.00 28.83 11.18
C GLU A 276 -13.82 29.13 12.13
N ASP A 277 -14.12 29.56 13.36
CA ASP A 277 -13.11 29.86 14.38
C ASP A 277 -12.36 28.59 14.80
N GLU A 278 -13.08 27.49 15.04
CA GLU A 278 -12.47 26.19 15.38
C GLU A 278 -11.54 25.70 14.26
N LYS A 279 -11.89 25.91 12.98
CA LYS A 279 -11.04 25.55 11.84
C LYS A 279 -9.78 26.39 11.78
N VAL A 280 -9.88 27.69 12.05
CA VAL A 280 -8.73 28.61 12.09
C VAL A 280 -7.78 28.20 13.22
N ASP A 281 -8.29 27.94 14.41
CA ASP A 281 -7.49 27.50 15.56
C ASP A 281 -6.86 26.12 15.32
N TYR A 282 -7.61 25.18 14.75
CA TYR A 282 -7.09 23.87 14.35
C TYR A 282 -5.95 24.01 13.35
N ALA A 283 -6.12 24.83 12.31
CA ALA A 283 -5.10 25.08 11.31
C ALA A 283 -3.84 25.74 11.89
N LEU A 284 -4.00 26.67 12.83
CA LEU A 284 -2.89 27.27 13.58
C LEU A 284 -2.08 26.21 14.34
N ALA A 285 -2.77 25.37 15.12
CA ALA A 285 -2.13 24.27 15.84
C ALA A 285 -1.37 23.33 14.89
N ARG A 286 -1.98 22.97 13.75
CA ARG A 286 -1.35 22.12 12.72
C ARG A 286 -0.13 22.78 12.07
N LYS A 287 -0.18 24.09 11.84
CA LYS A 287 0.97 24.84 11.32
C LYS A 287 2.15 24.82 12.30
N GLU A 288 1.89 24.91 13.61
CA GLU A 288 2.93 24.82 14.65
C GLU A 288 3.54 23.42 14.73
N VAL A 289 2.72 22.37 14.64
CA VAL A 289 3.19 20.97 14.52
C VAL A 289 4.11 20.79 13.32
N GLY A 290 3.70 21.28 12.14
CA GLY A 290 4.57 21.26 10.95
C GLY A 290 5.90 22.00 11.17
N GLY A 291 5.88 23.08 11.96
CA GLY A 291 7.09 23.82 12.33
C GLY A 291 8.03 23.02 13.24
N LYS A 292 7.48 22.28 14.21
CA LYS A 292 8.24 21.34 15.06
C LYS A 292 8.89 20.24 14.22
N LEU A 293 8.12 19.61 13.33
CA LEU A 293 8.59 18.56 12.41
C LEU A 293 9.69 19.07 11.48
N PHE A 294 9.57 20.29 10.97
CA PHE A 294 10.60 20.91 10.13
C PHE A 294 11.92 21.09 10.88
N LYS A 295 11.88 21.54 12.14
CA LYS A 295 13.06 21.67 12.99
C LYS A 295 13.69 20.32 13.31
N ALA A 296 12.88 19.27 13.45
CA ALA A 296 13.32 17.90 13.64
C ALA A 296 13.86 17.23 12.35
N GLY A 297 13.85 17.91 11.20
CA GLY A 297 14.31 17.35 9.93
C GLY A 297 13.32 16.38 9.26
N ARG A 298 12.11 16.22 9.82
CA ARG A 298 11.05 15.33 9.31
C ARG A 298 10.23 16.05 8.23
N TYR A 299 10.88 16.39 7.13
CA TYR A 299 10.32 17.27 6.11
C TYR A 299 9.08 16.69 5.41
N LEU A 300 9.03 15.38 5.18
CA LEU A 300 7.90 14.74 4.49
C LEU A 300 6.60 14.82 5.31
N LEU A 301 6.66 14.52 6.60
CA LEU A 301 5.51 14.70 7.49
C LEU A 301 5.11 16.17 7.62
N ALA A 302 6.09 17.08 7.76
CA ALA A 302 5.81 18.51 7.80
C ALA A 302 5.05 18.99 6.54
N MET A 303 5.46 18.52 5.35
CA MET A 303 4.77 18.81 4.09
C MET A 303 3.32 18.34 4.10
N GLU A 304 3.06 17.12 4.58
CA GLU A 304 1.70 16.57 4.63
C GLU A 304 0.82 17.36 5.60
N ARG A 305 1.35 17.79 6.76
CA ARG A 305 0.61 18.66 7.68
C ARG A 305 0.26 20.01 7.05
N TYR A 306 1.22 20.66 6.38
CA TYR A 306 0.94 21.92 5.69
C TYR A 306 -0.05 21.75 4.54
N LYS A 307 0.02 20.64 3.80
CA LYS A 307 -0.91 20.33 2.72
C LYS A 307 -2.36 20.24 3.24
N LYS A 308 -2.59 19.52 4.33
CA LYS A 308 -3.94 19.42 4.93
C LYS A 308 -4.52 20.77 5.35
N VAL A 309 -3.69 21.67 5.90
CA VAL A 309 -4.12 23.04 6.22
C VAL A 309 -4.49 23.83 4.96
N VAL A 310 -3.73 23.69 3.88
CA VAL A 310 -4.02 24.36 2.60
C VAL A 310 -5.31 23.84 1.98
N ASP A 311 -5.53 22.52 2.01
CA ASP A 311 -6.71 21.86 1.48
C ASP A 311 -7.96 22.23 2.31
N MET A 312 -7.83 22.35 3.64
CA MET A 312 -8.91 22.83 4.52
C MET A 312 -9.42 24.22 4.13
N PHE A 313 -8.54 25.10 3.65
CA PHE A 313 -8.88 26.46 3.24
C PHE A 313 -9.03 26.63 1.71
N SER A 314 -9.33 25.55 0.98
CA SER A 314 -9.62 25.67 -0.47
C SER A 314 -10.99 26.27 -0.75
N TYR A 315 -11.98 26.04 0.12
CA TYR A 315 -13.39 26.45 -0.07
C TYR A 315 -13.87 27.34 1.08
N ILE A 316 -13.37 28.58 1.15
CA ILE A 316 -13.67 29.55 2.21
C ILE A 316 -14.46 30.77 1.72
N ASP A 317 -15.14 30.65 0.59
CA ASP A 317 -15.81 31.80 -0.02
C ASP A 317 -16.92 32.38 0.83
N ASN A 318 -17.61 31.52 1.58
CA ASN A 318 -18.73 31.86 2.46
C ASN A 318 -18.30 32.27 3.87
N TYR A 319 -16.99 32.30 4.18
CA TYR A 319 -16.52 32.65 5.52
C TYR A 319 -16.77 34.11 5.83
N GLN A 320 -16.92 34.43 7.11
CA GLN A 320 -16.92 35.82 7.55
C GLN A 320 -15.62 36.52 7.17
N ALA A 321 -15.68 37.81 6.83
CA ALA A 321 -14.53 38.54 6.28
C ALA A 321 -13.27 38.45 7.17
N GLU A 322 -13.44 38.51 8.49
CA GLU A 322 -12.35 38.37 9.46
C GLU A 322 -11.69 36.97 9.38
N ASN A 323 -12.49 35.91 9.43
CA ASN A 323 -12.00 34.54 9.37
C ASN A 323 -11.46 34.16 8.00
N LYS A 324 -12.05 34.71 6.93
CA LYS A 324 -11.55 34.56 5.55
C LYS A 324 -10.15 35.17 5.41
N ALA A 325 -9.89 36.32 6.02
CA ALA A 325 -8.56 36.93 6.02
C ALA A 325 -7.55 36.07 6.78
N LYS A 326 -7.89 35.65 8.01
CA LYS A 326 -7.04 34.75 8.83
C LYS A 326 -6.72 33.44 8.11
N ALA A 327 -7.72 32.80 7.50
CA ALA A 327 -7.57 31.56 6.76
C ALA A 327 -6.68 31.73 5.53
N ASN A 328 -6.84 32.81 4.76
CA ASN A 328 -5.99 33.10 3.61
C ASN A 328 -4.54 33.34 3.99
N ASP A 329 -4.29 34.09 5.07
CA ASP A 329 -2.93 34.33 5.55
C ASP A 329 -2.28 33.03 6.05
N LEU A 330 -3.01 32.20 6.79
CA LEU A 330 -2.54 30.89 7.21
C LEU A 330 -2.24 29.97 6.03
N LYS A 331 -3.13 29.94 5.03
CA LYS A 331 -2.94 29.18 3.80
C LYS A 331 -1.66 29.60 3.10
N LYS A 332 -1.43 30.91 2.90
CA LYS A 332 -0.19 31.44 2.30
C LYS A 332 1.05 31.02 3.09
N VAL A 333 1.02 31.17 4.43
CA VAL A 333 2.13 30.77 5.30
C VAL A 333 2.43 29.27 5.19
N CYS A 334 1.40 28.42 5.14
CA CYS A 334 1.55 26.97 5.00
C CYS A 334 2.10 26.58 3.62
N ILE A 335 1.65 27.22 2.53
CA ILE A 335 2.22 27.00 1.19
C ILE A 335 3.71 27.36 1.17
N LEU A 336 4.07 28.50 1.76
CA LEU A 336 5.47 28.91 1.86
C LEU A 336 6.29 27.90 2.66
N ASN A 337 5.82 27.50 3.85
CA ASN A 337 6.54 26.55 4.70
C ASN A 337 6.66 25.17 4.03
N ARG A 338 5.64 24.72 3.31
CA ARG A 338 5.71 23.54 2.46
C ARG A 338 6.78 23.68 1.37
N ALA A 339 6.88 24.83 0.71
CA ALA A 339 7.95 25.10 -0.27
C ALA A 339 9.35 25.00 0.37
N ALA A 340 9.52 25.50 1.60
CA ALA A 340 10.77 25.34 2.34
C ALA A 340 11.10 23.86 2.65
N CYS A 341 10.09 23.05 2.99
CA CYS A 341 10.28 21.60 3.17
C CYS A 341 10.69 20.93 1.85
N GLN A 342 10.01 21.26 0.75
CA GLN A 342 10.29 20.73 -0.59
C GLN A 342 11.72 21.05 -1.05
N LEU A 343 12.21 22.26 -0.78
CA LEU A 343 13.60 22.64 -1.05
C LEU A 343 14.60 21.78 -0.27
N LYS A 344 14.34 21.52 1.02
CA LYS A 344 15.20 20.64 1.84
C LYS A 344 15.17 19.18 1.36
N SER A 345 14.03 18.72 0.86
CA SER A 345 13.86 17.39 0.26
C SER A 345 14.29 17.31 -1.21
N LYS A 346 14.87 18.39 -1.79
CA LYS A 346 15.29 18.47 -3.20
C LYS A 346 14.15 18.28 -4.23
N LEU A 347 12.90 18.50 -3.83
CA LEU A 347 11.73 18.48 -4.70
C LEU A 347 11.54 19.86 -5.35
N PHE A 348 12.48 20.26 -6.20
CA PHE A 348 12.57 21.63 -6.71
C PHE A 348 11.38 22.04 -7.59
N THR A 349 10.84 21.11 -8.40
CA THR A 349 9.65 21.35 -9.24
C THR A 349 8.43 21.73 -8.39
N ASP A 350 8.22 21.00 -7.30
CA ASP A 350 7.06 21.21 -6.42
C ASP A 350 7.21 22.47 -5.57
N ALA A 351 8.45 22.78 -5.15
CA ALA A 351 8.79 24.03 -4.47
C ALA A 351 8.48 25.24 -5.36
N LYS A 352 8.92 25.21 -6.63
CA LYS A 352 8.62 26.24 -7.64
C LYS A 352 7.11 26.42 -7.82
N ALA A 353 6.36 25.33 -7.96
CA ALA A 353 4.90 25.37 -8.11
C ALA A 353 4.22 26.02 -6.89
N SER A 354 4.64 25.65 -5.68
CA SER A 354 4.12 26.23 -4.44
C SER A 354 4.41 27.73 -4.34
N CYS A 355 5.63 28.17 -4.68
CA CYS A 355 5.98 29.59 -4.71
C CYS A 355 5.19 30.36 -5.77
N ASN A 356 4.98 29.79 -6.96
CA ASN A 356 4.18 30.41 -8.01
C ASN A 356 2.74 30.66 -7.58
N THR A 357 2.14 29.73 -6.82
CA THR A 357 0.79 29.93 -6.27
C THR A 357 0.74 31.16 -5.36
N VAL A 358 1.73 31.35 -4.49
CA VAL A 358 1.78 32.54 -3.61
C VAL A 358 2.03 33.82 -4.41
N LEU A 359 2.90 33.76 -5.41
CA LEU A 359 3.27 34.92 -6.25
C LEU A 359 2.17 35.38 -7.21
N LYS A 360 1.18 34.53 -7.50
CA LYS A 360 -0.02 34.93 -8.24
C LYS A 360 -0.85 35.94 -7.44
N ASP A 361 -0.95 35.74 -6.12
CA ASP A 361 -1.73 36.59 -5.24
C ASP A 361 -0.90 37.75 -4.66
N ASP A 362 0.38 37.51 -4.34
CA ASP A 362 1.33 38.48 -3.81
C ASP A 362 2.66 38.39 -4.56
N SER A 363 2.72 39.09 -5.70
CA SER A 363 3.91 39.13 -6.57
C SER A 363 5.16 39.75 -5.91
N THR A 364 5.00 40.40 -4.77
CA THR A 364 6.07 41.06 -4.01
C THR A 364 6.55 40.25 -2.81
N ASN A 365 6.05 39.04 -2.63
CA ASN A 365 6.40 38.21 -1.49
C ASN A 365 7.89 37.79 -1.52
N LEU A 366 8.71 38.46 -0.69
CA LEU A 366 10.16 38.22 -0.61
C LEU A 366 10.51 36.74 -0.36
N LYS A 367 9.79 36.06 0.53
CA LYS A 367 10.03 34.66 0.86
C LYS A 367 9.70 33.74 -0.31
N ALA A 368 8.61 34.02 -1.04
CA ALA A 368 8.22 33.25 -2.20
C ALA A 368 9.21 33.42 -3.36
N LEU A 369 9.61 34.66 -3.66
CA LEU A 369 10.61 34.97 -4.70
C LEU A 369 11.95 34.30 -4.40
N PHE A 370 12.43 34.43 -3.16
CA PHE A 370 13.71 33.86 -2.76
C PHE A 370 13.70 32.32 -2.80
N ARG A 371 12.62 31.68 -2.32
CA ARG A 371 12.47 30.22 -2.38
C ARG A 371 12.27 29.70 -3.80
N ARG A 372 11.59 30.46 -4.67
CA ARG A 372 11.50 30.13 -6.10
C ARG A 372 12.87 30.19 -6.75
N ALA A 373 13.66 31.23 -6.48
CA ALA A 373 15.03 31.33 -6.97
C ALA A 373 15.90 30.13 -6.52
N GLN A 374 15.77 29.68 -5.26
CA GLN A 374 16.46 28.49 -4.76
C GLN A 374 16.03 27.22 -5.52
N ALA A 375 14.74 27.09 -5.83
CA ALA A 375 14.22 25.98 -6.62
C ALA A 375 14.74 26.02 -8.07
N GLU A 376 14.71 27.17 -8.73
CA GLU A 376 15.24 27.35 -10.09
C GLU A 376 16.73 27.05 -10.16
N LEU A 377 17.50 27.46 -9.14
CA LEU A 377 18.92 27.11 -9.05
C LEU A 377 19.11 25.58 -8.97
N GLY A 378 18.32 24.89 -8.14
CA GLY A 378 18.35 23.43 -8.04
C GLY A 378 17.93 22.72 -9.34
N LEU A 379 17.09 23.37 -10.16
CA LEU A 379 16.70 22.92 -11.50
C LEU A 379 17.68 23.34 -12.60
N LYS A 380 18.74 24.07 -12.26
CA LYS A 380 19.71 24.67 -13.19
C LYS A 380 19.09 25.68 -14.17
N ASN A 381 17.95 26.27 -13.83
CA ASN A 381 17.34 27.36 -14.60
C ASN A 381 17.94 28.70 -14.17
N PHE A 382 19.23 28.92 -14.45
CA PHE A 382 19.98 30.07 -13.92
C PHE A 382 19.44 31.44 -14.39
N GLY A 383 18.86 31.50 -15.59
CA GLY A 383 18.24 32.72 -16.12
C GLY A 383 17.02 33.17 -15.32
N ASP A 384 16.12 32.25 -14.97
CA ASP A 384 14.95 32.54 -14.15
C ASP A 384 15.34 32.77 -12.68
N CYS A 385 16.30 32.01 -12.17
CA CYS A 385 16.90 32.24 -10.84
C CYS A 385 17.44 33.68 -10.72
N SER A 386 18.23 34.13 -11.70
CA SER A 386 18.81 35.48 -11.71
C SER A 386 17.74 36.59 -11.73
N ARG A 387 16.63 36.36 -12.45
CA ARG A 387 15.50 37.28 -12.48
C ARG A 387 14.83 37.41 -11.11
N ASP A 388 14.60 36.29 -10.45
CA ASP A 388 13.99 36.26 -9.12
C ASP A 388 14.90 36.87 -8.07
N VAL A 389 16.20 36.55 -8.08
CA VAL A 389 17.17 37.15 -7.16
C VAL A 389 17.28 38.65 -7.35
N LYS A 390 17.29 39.13 -8.60
CA LYS A 390 17.28 40.57 -8.88
C LYS A 390 16.04 41.23 -8.28
N ARG A 391 14.87 40.60 -8.43
CA ARG A 391 13.63 41.12 -7.83
C ARG A 391 13.68 41.13 -6.30
N VAL A 392 14.27 40.11 -5.68
CA VAL A 392 14.50 40.09 -4.22
C VAL A 392 15.41 41.24 -3.79
N LEU A 393 16.51 41.51 -4.51
CA LEU A 393 17.45 42.59 -4.19
C LEU A 393 16.90 44.00 -4.47
N GLU A 394 15.94 44.13 -5.39
CA GLU A 394 15.19 45.39 -5.58
C GLU A 394 14.29 45.70 -4.37
N LEU A 395 13.69 44.68 -3.77
CA LEU A 395 12.77 44.81 -2.63
C LEU A 395 13.49 44.81 -1.27
N ASP A 396 14.57 44.05 -1.14
CA ASP A 396 15.45 44.00 0.05
C ASP A 396 16.93 44.02 -0.39
N PRO A 397 17.50 45.23 -0.59
CA PRO A 397 18.88 45.37 -1.03
C PRO A 397 19.92 44.81 -0.07
N GLN A 398 19.59 44.65 1.23
CA GLN A 398 20.52 44.17 2.25
C GLN A 398 20.54 42.63 2.39
N ASN A 399 19.72 41.92 1.60
CA ASN A 399 19.60 40.49 1.66
C ASN A 399 20.91 39.77 1.25
N LYS A 400 21.71 39.36 2.24
CA LYS A 400 22.99 38.68 2.02
C LYS A 400 22.83 37.33 1.33
N GLU A 401 21.77 36.61 1.65
CA GLU A 401 21.49 35.28 1.10
C GLU A 401 21.13 35.35 -0.39
N ALA A 402 20.34 36.34 -0.80
CA ALA A 402 20.04 36.61 -2.20
C ALA A 402 21.29 36.97 -3.00
N ARG A 403 22.20 37.79 -2.45
CA ARG A 403 23.48 38.10 -3.11
C ARG A 403 24.37 36.85 -3.28
N ALA A 404 24.38 35.95 -2.30
CA ALA A 404 25.09 34.68 -2.42
C ALA A 404 24.46 33.83 -3.53
N LEU A 405 23.13 33.70 -3.54
CA LEU A 405 22.41 32.94 -4.56
C LEU A 405 22.63 33.47 -5.99
N ALA A 406 22.73 34.79 -6.17
CA ALA A 406 23.10 35.41 -7.44
C ALA A 406 24.51 35.01 -7.90
N LYS A 407 25.48 34.92 -6.98
CA LYS A 407 26.83 34.47 -7.30
C LYS A 407 26.82 33.01 -7.73
N ASP A 408 26.10 32.16 -7.01
CA ASP A 408 25.97 30.73 -7.30
C ASP A 408 25.30 30.50 -8.67
N ALA A 409 24.26 31.27 -9.00
CA ALA A 409 23.62 31.23 -10.31
C ALA A 409 24.57 31.68 -11.44
N ALA A 410 25.36 32.73 -11.20
CA ALA A 410 26.33 33.23 -12.17
C ALA A 410 27.52 32.28 -12.38
N SER A 411 27.98 31.57 -11.35
CA SER A 411 28.99 30.52 -11.50
C SER A 411 28.44 29.31 -12.24
N GLY A 412 27.23 28.85 -11.89
CA GLY A 412 26.59 27.71 -12.56
C GLY A 412 26.35 27.96 -14.04
N GLN A 413 25.89 29.16 -14.42
CA GLN A 413 25.74 29.55 -15.83
C GLN A 413 27.08 29.50 -16.58
N LYS A 414 28.18 29.99 -16.00
CA LYS A 414 29.51 29.96 -16.63
C LYS A 414 30.03 28.54 -16.83
N GLU A 415 29.76 27.64 -15.90
CA GLU A 415 30.15 26.23 -16.02
C GLU A 415 29.38 25.52 -17.13
N GLU A 416 28.07 25.75 -17.26
CA GLU A 416 27.28 25.22 -18.39
C GLU A 416 27.74 25.80 -19.73
N ASP A 417 27.98 27.11 -19.78
CA ASP A 417 28.46 27.76 -21.00
C ASP A 417 29.84 27.19 -21.40
N CYS A 418 30.77 27.01 -20.46
CA CYS A 418 32.09 26.41 -20.69
C CYS A 418 32.02 24.94 -21.11
N GLY A 419 31.17 24.13 -20.48
CA GLY A 419 30.94 22.73 -20.85
C GLY A 419 30.28 22.59 -22.23
N SER A 420 29.39 23.51 -22.60
CA SER A 420 28.78 23.54 -23.93
C SER A 420 29.79 23.91 -25.03
N LEU A 421 30.74 24.79 -24.72
CA LEU A 421 31.84 25.19 -25.61
C LEU A 421 32.87 24.06 -25.76
N SER A 422 33.15 23.28 -24.70
CA SER A 422 34.05 22.11 -24.79
C SER A 422 33.43 20.94 -25.57
N CYS A 423 32.12 20.68 -25.42
CA CYS A 423 31.40 19.69 -26.23
C CYS A 423 31.31 20.09 -27.71
N LYS A 424 31.10 21.39 -28.01
CA LYS A 424 31.09 21.89 -29.39
C LYS A 424 32.46 21.83 -30.07
N SER A 425 33.54 22.08 -29.33
CA SER A 425 34.90 21.94 -29.87
C SER A 425 35.28 20.48 -30.11
N LEU A 426 34.88 19.54 -29.26
CA LEU A 426 35.08 18.10 -29.51
C LEU A 426 34.31 17.57 -30.73
N LEU A 427 33.11 18.09 -31.01
CA LEU A 427 32.33 17.75 -32.22
C LEU A 427 32.89 18.38 -33.52
N GLN A 428 33.73 19.42 -33.42
CA GLN A 428 34.42 20.00 -34.59
C GLN A 428 35.69 19.23 -34.99
N PHE A 429 36.24 18.37 -34.12
CA PHE A 429 37.43 17.56 -34.41
C PHE A 429 37.13 16.14 -34.94
N SER A 430 35.85 15.75 -35.09
CA SER A 430 35.44 14.42 -35.55
C SER A 430 34.91 14.34 -36.98
N LEU A 431 35.04 15.41 -37.78
CA LEU A 431 34.80 15.34 -39.24
C LEU A 431 36.10 14.99 -39.96
N PRO A 432 36.24 13.78 -40.55
CA PRO A 432 37.40 13.46 -41.38
C PRO A 432 37.35 14.30 -42.66
N ALA A 433 38.45 15.00 -42.95
CA ALA A 433 38.65 15.67 -44.22
C ALA A 433 38.60 14.65 -45.36
N GLN A 434 37.50 14.67 -46.12
CA GLN A 434 37.48 14.13 -47.48
C GLN A 434 37.89 15.27 -48.41
N VAL A 435 39.08 15.17 -49.01
CA VAL A 435 39.35 14.94 -50.44
C VAL A 435 40.87 14.93 -50.63
#